data_AF-A0A816GFE0-F1
#
_entry.id   AF-A0A816GFE0-F1
#
_cell.length_a   1.000
_cell.length_b   1.000
_cell.length_c   1.000
_cell.angle_alpha   90.00
_cell.angle_beta   90.00
_cell.angle_gamma   90.00
#
_symmetry.space_group_name_H-M   'P 1'
#
loop_
_entity.id
_entity.type
_entity.pdbx_description
1 polymer ?
#
loop_
_entity_poly.entity_id
_entity_poly.type
_entity_poly.pdbx_seq_one_letter_code
_entity_poly.pdbx_strand_id
1 'polypeptide(L)'
;MLASPNFIFGVYDGKTANNQTTPVRALPGSNRITRLFTEYFDRNHLPWDYTEFSGRSDYGPFLAEGIACGGLFSGADDVRTEEQRDRYSNMLGPAFKGMANADLDPCYHRKCDTLENLNTFAYLHMVKAAAHAIEYLGKLQDLNQWLYP
;
A
#
# COMPACT_ATOMS: atom_id res chain seq x y z
N MET A 1 -1.59 8.01 1.15
CA MET A 1 -2.98 8.20 0.66
C MET A 1 -3.66 6.85 0.55
N LEU A 2 -4.96 6.77 0.88
CA LEU A 2 -5.70 5.50 0.98
C LEU A 2 -7.05 5.50 0.21
N ALA A 3 -7.37 6.58 -0.51
CA ALA A 3 -8.71 6.82 -1.06
C ALA A 3 -8.70 7.43 -2.48
N SER A 4 -7.60 7.30 -3.22
CA SER A 4 -7.47 7.91 -4.56
C SER A 4 -8.62 7.53 -5.49
N PRO A 5 -9.13 8.43 -6.34
CA PRO A 5 -10.33 8.16 -7.16
C PRO A 5 -10.10 7.04 -8.19
N ASN A 6 -8.89 6.94 -8.76
CA ASN A 6 -8.50 5.92 -9.73
C ASN A 6 -7.60 4.83 -9.08
N PHE A 7 -7.90 4.50 -7.83
CA PHE A 7 -7.07 3.71 -6.91
C PHE A 7 -6.47 2.40 -7.44
N ILE A 8 -5.30 2.07 -6.92
CA ILE A 8 -4.87 0.68 -6.71
C ILE A 8 -5.01 0.32 -5.22
N PHE A 9 -5.09 -0.96 -4.90
CA PHE A 9 -4.81 -1.48 -3.56
C PHE A 9 -3.30 -1.75 -3.46
N GLY A 10 -2.52 -0.69 -3.31
CA GLY A 10 -1.06 -0.75 -3.27
C GLY A 10 -0.53 -1.21 -1.91
N VAL A 11 0.46 -2.08 -1.94
CA VAL A 11 1.22 -2.60 -0.78
C VAL A 11 2.68 -2.25 -0.98
N TYR A 12 3.32 -1.63 0.02
CA TYR A 12 4.76 -1.35 -0.07
C TYR A 12 5.57 -2.65 -0.14
N ASP A 13 6.41 -2.79 -1.17
CA ASP A 13 7.23 -3.98 -1.39
C ASP A 13 8.50 -3.93 -0.52
N GLY A 14 8.53 -4.74 0.55
CA GLY A 14 9.69 -4.90 1.43
C GLY A 14 11.02 -5.18 0.73
N LYS A 15 11.01 -5.75 -0.49
CA LYS A 15 12.24 -5.97 -1.28
C LYS A 15 12.83 -4.65 -1.79
N THR A 16 11.98 -3.66 -2.03
CA THR A 16 12.38 -2.30 -2.45
C THR A 16 12.79 -1.42 -1.26
N ALA A 17 12.62 -1.88 -0.02
CA ALA A 17 13.14 -1.18 1.16
C ALA A 17 14.69 -1.15 1.20
N ASN A 18 15.35 -1.95 0.34
CA ASN A 18 16.80 -1.98 0.18
C ASN A 18 17.31 -0.82 -0.67
N ASN A 19 17.44 0.36 -0.06
CA ASN A 19 18.17 1.50 -0.63
C ASN A 19 19.55 1.64 0.05
N GLN A 20 20.40 2.53 -0.46
CA GLN A 20 21.78 2.70 0.04
C GLN A 20 21.87 3.06 1.54
N THR A 21 20.81 3.60 2.13
CA THR A 21 20.79 4.07 3.52
C THR A 21 20.03 3.15 4.47
N THR A 22 19.25 2.18 3.97
CA THR A 22 18.49 1.24 4.82
C THR A 22 19.40 0.16 5.41
N PRO A 23 19.50 0.03 6.75
CA PRO A 23 20.18 -1.09 7.37
C PRO A 23 19.51 -2.43 7.04
N VAL A 24 20.32 -3.43 6.67
CA VAL A 24 19.86 -4.79 6.28
C VAL A 24 18.89 -5.42 7.28
N ARG A 25 19.03 -5.09 8.58
CA ARG A 25 18.15 -5.59 9.64
C ARG A 25 16.67 -5.24 9.45
N ALA A 26 16.32 -4.18 8.71
CA ALA A 26 14.93 -3.82 8.46
C ALA A 26 14.23 -4.75 7.45
N LEU A 27 14.99 -5.40 6.56
CA LEU A 27 14.43 -6.09 5.40
C LEU A 27 13.55 -7.29 5.77
N PRO A 28 13.91 -8.18 6.71
CA PRO A 28 13.05 -9.32 7.06
C PRO A 28 11.68 -8.89 7.59
N GLY A 29 11.66 -7.92 8.51
CA GLY A 29 10.42 -7.38 9.07
C GLY A 29 9.56 -6.68 8.01
N SER A 30 10.17 -5.84 7.17
CA SER A 30 9.44 -5.16 6.07
C SER A 30 8.82 -6.16 5.10
N ASN A 31 9.54 -7.23 4.74
CA ASN A 31 9.02 -8.32 3.91
C ASN A 31 7.86 -9.08 4.59
N ARG A 32 7.94 -9.31 5.91
CA ARG A 32 6.85 -9.95 6.66
C ARG A 32 5.61 -9.06 6.72
N ILE A 33 5.76 -7.76 6.92
CA ILE A 33 4.63 -6.81 6.91
C ILE A 33 4.02 -6.71 5.50
N THR A 34 4.84 -6.69 4.45
CA THR A 34 4.38 -6.76 3.06
C THR A 34 3.48 -7.97 2.86
N ARG A 35 3.95 -9.14 3.29
CA ARG A 35 3.21 -10.41 3.17
C ARG A 35 1.89 -10.39 3.95
N LEU A 36 1.86 -9.78 5.14
CA LEU A 36 0.64 -9.64 5.94
C LEU A 36 -0.46 -8.89 5.17
N PHE A 37 -0.10 -7.85 4.42
CA PHE A 37 -1.05 -7.11 3.59
C PHE A 37 -1.45 -7.88 2.32
N THR A 38 -0.51 -8.49 1.60
CA THR A 38 -0.86 -9.27 0.40
C THR A 38 -1.77 -10.43 0.74
N GLU A 39 -1.49 -11.16 1.83
CA GLU A 39 -2.36 -12.24 2.33
C GLU A 39 -3.72 -11.73 2.81
N TYR A 40 -3.82 -10.49 3.28
CA TYR A 40 -5.11 -9.87 3.59
C TYR A 40 -5.93 -9.66 2.30
N PHE A 41 -5.36 -9.04 1.27
CA PHE A 41 -6.09 -8.80 0.02
C PHE A 41 -6.46 -10.12 -0.69
N ASP A 42 -5.55 -11.09 -0.72
CA ASP A 42 -5.79 -12.41 -1.30
C ASP A 42 -6.97 -13.14 -0.61
N ARG A 43 -6.99 -13.16 0.73
CA ARG A 43 -8.10 -13.78 1.50
C ARG A 43 -9.44 -13.09 1.32
N ASN A 44 -9.43 -11.80 0.97
CA ASN A 44 -10.64 -11.03 0.72
C ASN A 44 -11.01 -10.98 -0.78
N HIS A 45 -10.30 -11.72 -1.64
CA HIS A 45 -10.50 -11.72 -3.09
C HIS A 45 -10.40 -10.32 -3.73
N LEU A 46 -9.52 -9.48 -3.19
CA LEU A 46 -9.27 -8.13 -3.69
C LEU A 46 -7.99 -8.14 -4.54
N PRO A 47 -7.93 -7.39 -5.65
CA PRO A 47 -6.67 -7.17 -6.34
C PRO A 47 -5.71 -6.40 -5.43
N TRP A 48 -4.42 -6.50 -5.68
CA TRP A 48 -3.42 -5.63 -5.06
C TRP A 48 -2.23 -5.42 -6.00
N ASP A 49 -1.44 -4.38 -5.77
CA ASP A 49 -0.23 -4.06 -6.53
C ASP A 49 0.91 -3.74 -5.58
N TYR A 50 2.15 -3.97 -6.01
CA TYR A 50 3.29 -3.44 -5.28
C TYR A 50 3.45 -1.94 -5.53
N THR A 51 3.85 -1.22 -4.50
CA THR A 51 4.40 0.14 -4.60
C THR A 51 5.77 0.15 -3.93
N GLU A 52 6.69 0.97 -4.43
CA GLU A 52 8.07 0.98 -3.96
C GLU A 52 8.27 1.83 -2.69
N PHE A 53 9.26 1.46 -1.87
CA PHE A 53 9.78 2.32 -0.81
C PHE A 53 10.70 3.42 -1.39
N SER A 54 10.11 4.38 -2.10
CA SER A 54 10.84 5.48 -2.77
C SER A 54 11.50 6.50 -1.82
N GLY A 55 11.31 6.38 -0.51
CA GLY A 55 11.66 7.41 0.48
C GLY A 55 10.73 8.63 0.53
N ARG A 56 9.69 8.72 -0.32
CA ARG A 56 8.76 9.86 -0.40
C ARG A 56 7.59 9.79 0.59
N SER A 57 7.82 9.32 1.83
CA SER A 57 6.80 9.26 2.89
C SER A 57 7.44 9.10 4.27
N ASP A 58 6.62 9.12 5.32
CA ASP A 58 7.06 9.13 6.72
C ASP A 58 7.79 7.86 7.17
N TYR A 59 7.70 6.76 6.43
CA TYR A 59 8.50 5.55 6.71
C TYR A 59 10.01 5.78 6.50
N GLY A 60 10.41 6.80 5.72
CA GLY A 60 11.79 6.99 5.29
C GLY A 60 12.78 7.08 6.46
N PRO A 61 12.57 7.99 7.43
CA PRO A 61 13.42 8.08 8.62
C PRO A 61 13.46 6.80 9.47
N PHE A 62 12.36 6.04 9.56
CA PHE A 62 12.34 4.77 10.29
C PHE A 62 13.19 3.70 9.60
N LEU A 63 13.03 3.55 8.28
CA LEU A 63 13.84 2.64 7.48
C LEU A 63 15.33 2.98 7.56
N ALA A 64 15.68 4.28 7.54
CA ALA A 64 17.07 4.73 7.68
C ALA A 64 17.71 4.32 9.01
N GLU A 65 16.92 4.22 10.08
CA GLU A 65 17.35 3.71 11.39
C GLU A 65 17.20 2.19 11.54
N GLY A 66 16.91 1.49 10.44
CA GLY A 66 16.78 0.03 10.44
C GLY A 66 15.54 -0.47 11.18
N ILE A 67 14.51 0.36 11.30
CA ILE A 67 13.20 -0.03 11.82
C ILE A 67 12.37 -0.56 10.66
N ALA A 68 11.94 -1.82 10.76
CA ALA A 68 11.11 -2.46 9.74
C ALA A 68 9.81 -1.67 9.49
N CYS A 69 9.48 -1.48 8.21
CA CYS A 69 8.33 -0.70 7.79
C CYS A 69 7.50 -1.47 6.76
N GLY A 70 6.22 -1.14 6.70
CA GLY A 70 5.27 -1.61 5.69
C GLY A 70 4.15 -0.60 5.58
N GLY A 71 3.24 -0.81 4.64
CA GLY A 71 2.07 0.04 4.54
C GLY A 71 1.32 -0.13 3.25
N LEU A 72 0.38 0.79 3.07
CA LEU A 72 -0.60 0.79 2.00
C LEU A 72 -0.57 2.12 1.26
N PHE A 73 -0.92 2.07 -0.02
CA PHE A 73 -0.96 3.24 -0.87
C PHE A 73 -2.04 3.07 -1.94
N SER A 74 -2.90 4.07 -2.11
CA SER A 74 -3.94 4.02 -3.15
C SER A 74 -3.56 4.69 -4.46
N GLY A 75 -2.49 5.50 -4.47
CA GLY A 75 -2.07 6.26 -5.64
C GLY A 75 -1.84 7.75 -5.39
N ALA A 76 -1.09 8.36 -6.31
CA ALA A 76 -0.71 9.77 -6.37
C ALA A 76 -0.59 10.19 -7.85
N ASP A 77 0.57 10.72 -8.23
CA ASP A 77 1.02 11.03 -9.59
C ASP A 77 1.40 9.79 -10.44
N ASP A 78 1.37 8.58 -9.88
CA ASP A 78 1.59 7.37 -10.65
C ASP A 78 0.47 7.12 -11.67
N VAL A 79 0.81 6.54 -12.82
CA VAL A 79 -0.13 6.25 -13.91
C VAL A 79 -0.65 4.83 -13.83
N ARG A 80 -1.98 4.67 -13.87
CA ARG A 80 -2.61 3.35 -13.94
C ARG A 80 -2.32 2.66 -15.27
N THR A 81 -1.86 1.42 -15.23
CA THR A 81 -1.64 0.62 -16.44
C THR A 81 -2.94 0.02 -16.99
N GLU A 82 -2.93 -0.40 -18.26
CA GLU A 82 -4.04 -1.14 -18.86
C GLU A 82 -4.29 -2.49 -18.16
N GLU A 83 -3.21 -3.18 -17.77
CA GLU A 83 -3.30 -4.42 -17.00
C GLU A 83 -3.98 -4.20 -15.63
N GLN A 84 -3.61 -3.15 -14.91
CA GLN A 84 -4.26 -2.78 -13.64
C GLN A 84 -5.73 -2.44 -13.83
N ARG A 85 -6.08 -1.67 -14.87
CA ARG A 85 -7.48 -1.38 -15.22
C ARG A 85 -8.27 -2.66 -15.45
N ASP A 86 -7.76 -3.56 -16.29
CA ASP A 86 -8.51 -4.76 -16.68
C ASP A 86 -8.61 -5.77 -15.54
N ARG A 87 -7.54 -5.97 -14.77
CA ARG A 87 -7.56 -6.84 -13.58
C ARG A 87 -8.56 -6.35 -12.54
N TYR A 88 -8.62 -5.06 -12.24
CA TYR A 88 -9.56 -4.53 -11.25
C TYR A 88 -11.00 -4.58 -11.78
N SER A 89 -11.22 -4.29 -13.07
CA SER A 89 -12.53 -4.46 -13.70
C SER A 89 -13.04 -5.89 -13.58
N ASN A 90 -12.15 -6.88 -13.76
CA ASN A 90 -12.50 -8.29 -13.69
C ASN A 90 -12.79 -8.76 -12.25
N MET A 91 -12.02 -8.29 -11.27
CA MET A 91 -12.15 -8.73 -9.87
C MET A 91 -13.23 -7.98 -9.08
N LEU A 92 -13.38 -6.68 -9.34
CA LEU A 92 -14.27 -5.79 -8.58
C LEU A 92 -15.54 -5.40 -9.35
N GLY A 93 -15.55 -5.63 -10.66
CA GLY A 93 -16.63 -5.22 -11.56
C GLY A 93 -16.40 -3.86 -12.22
N PRO A 94 -17.22 -3.51 -13.23
CA PRO A 94 -17.01 -2.35 -14.09
C PRO A 94 -17.06 -1.01 -13.35
N ALA A 95 -17.75 -0.94 -12.20
CA ALA A 95 -17.81 0.25 -11.36
C ALA A 95 -16.45 0.66 -10.78
N PHE A 96 -15.50 -0.27 -10.68
CA PHE A 96 -14.17 -0.06 -10.10
C PHE A 96 -13.05 -0.30 -11.12
N LYS A 97 -13.37 -0.27 -12.41
CA LYS A 97 -12.42 -0.45 -13.52
C LYS A 97 -11.29 0.59 -13.49
N GLY A 98 -11.60 1.82 -13.11
CA GLY A 98 -10.69 2.96 -13.22
C GLY A 98 -10.41 3.34 -14.68
N MET A 99 -9.48 4.27 -14.87
CA MET A 99 -9.00 4.75 -16.18
C MET A 99 -7.53 4.39 -16.34
N ALA A 100 -7.20 3.64 -17.39
CA ALA A 100 -5.80 3.40 -17.75
C ALA A 100 -5.20 4.65 -18.38
N ASN A 101 -3.87 4.76 -18.32
CA ASN A 101 -3.10 5.89 -18.87
C ASN A 101 -3.51 7.24 -18.25
N ALA A 102 -4.00 7.21 -17.01
CA ALA A 102 -4.35 8.37 -16.20
C ALA A 102 -3.78 8.20 -14.80
N ASP A 103 -3.48 9.33 -14.14
CA ASP A 103 -2.99 9.37 -12.77
C ASP A 103 -3.94 8.61 -11.83
N LEU A 104 -3.38 7.96 -10.82
CA LEU A 104 -4.17 7.32 -9.78
C LEU A 104 -4.94 8.34 -8.93
N ASP A 105 -4.36 9.54 -8.76
CA ASP A 105 -5.01 10.71 -8.18
C ASP A 105 -4.74 11.99 -9.00
N PRO A 106 -5.69 12.41 -9.87
CA PRO A 106 -5.53 13.60 -10.70
C PRO A 106 -5.51 14.92 -9.89
N CYS A 107 -5.92 14.87 -8.62
CA CYS A 107 -5.95 16.02 -7.72
C CYS A 107 -4.80 16.02 -6.71
N TYR A 108 -3.83 15.10 -6.81
CA TYR A 108 -2.66 15.07 -5.92
C TYR A 108 -1.95 16.45 -5.85
N HIS A 109 -1.87 17.02 -4.64
CA HIS A 109 -1.32 18.36 -4.38
C HIS A 109 -2.00 19.52 -5.14
N ARG A 110 -3.27 19.37 -5.53
CA ARG A 110 -4.07 20.40 -6.21
C ARG A 110 -5.21 20.87 -5.32
N LYS A 111 -5.80 22.02 -5.67
CA LYS A 111 -6.96 22.59 -4.96
C LYS A 111 -8.20 21.70 -4.93
N CYS A 112 -8.29 20.73 -5.85
CA CYS A 112 -9.39 19.78 -5.92
C CYS A 112 -9.20 18.54 -5.04
N ASP A 113 -8.12 18.46 -4.24
CA ASP A 113 -7.96 17.44 -3.21
C ASP A 113 -8.89 17.74 -2.01
N THR A 114 -10.16 17.38 -2.19
CA THR A 114 -11.26 17.62 -1.26
C THR A 114 -12.00 16.31 -0.98
N LEU A 115 -13.07 16.36 -0.16
CA LEU A 115 -13.87 15.17 0.15
C LEU A 115 -14.55 14.57 -1.10
N GLU A 116 -14.73 15.38 -2.14
CA GLU A 116 -15.26 14.97 -3.44
C GLU A 116 -14.25 14.15 -4.27
N ASN A 117 -12.96 14.14 -3.92
CA ASN A 117 -11.90 13.41 -4.62
C ASN A 117 -11.63 12.01 -4.01
N LEU A 118 -12.57 11.44 -3.26
CA LEU A 118 -12.36 10.19 -2.53
C LEU A 118 -13.14 9.02 -3.15
N ASN A 119 -12.45 7.90 -3.39
CA ASN A 119 -13.08 6.61 -3.59
C ASN A 119 -13.35 5.95 -2.22
N THR A 120 -14.60 5.99 -1.76
CA THR A 120 -14.99 5.47 -0.45
C THR A 120 -14.94 3.94 -0.35
N PHE A 121 -15.11 3.23 -1.47
CA PHE A 121 -14.92 1.79 -1.52
C PHE A 121 -13.44 1.44 -1.26
N ALA A 122 -12.52 2.09 -1.97
CA ALA A 122 -11.09 1.90 -1.77
C ALA A 122 -10.68 2.24 -0.33
N TYR A 123 -11.15 3.40 0.17
CA TYR A 123 -10.89 3.85 1.54
C TYR A 123 -11.28 2.80 2.58
N LEU A 124 -12.50 2.25 2.50
CA LEU A 124 -12.98 1.25 3.45
C LEU A 124 -12.08 0.00 3.47
N HIS A 125 -11.71 -0.51 2.31
CA HIS A 125 -10.88 -1.72 2.21
C HIS A 125 -9.44 -1.48 2.66
N MET A 126 -8.87 -0.32 2.33
CA MET A 126 -7.53 0.07 2.79
C MET A 126 -7.47 0.27 4.31
N VAL A 127 -8.49 0.91 4.90
CA VAL A 127 -8.58 1.07 6.36
C VAL A 127 -8.73 -0.28 7.07
N LYS A 128 -9.54 -1.20 6.52
CA LYS A 128 -9.65 -2.56 7.09
C LYS A 128 -8.36 -3.35 6.98
N ALA A 129 -7.62 -3.24 5.88
CA ALA A 129 -6.30 -3.84 5.73
C ALA A 129 -5.31 -3.30 6.76
N ALA A 130 -5.27 -1.97 6.96
CA ALA A 130 -4.44 -1.32 7.99
C ALA A 130 -4.83 -1.80 9.40
N ALA A 131 -6.13 -1.83 9.72
CA ALA A 131 -6.62 -2.32 11.00
C ALA A 131 -6.25 -3.78 11.25
N HIS A 132 -6.34 -4.64 10.23
CA HIS A 132 -5.91 -6.04 10.32
C HIS A 132 -4.43 -6.16 10.68
N ALA A 133 -3.56 -5.38 10.03
CA ALA A 133 -2.14 -5.40 10.33
C ALA A 133 -1.83 -4.93 11.75
N ILE A 134 -2.45 -3.83 12.19
CA ILE A 134 -2.31 -3.30 13.56
C ILE A 134 -2.76 -4.35 14.60
N GLU A 135 -3.92 -4.97 14.38
CA GLU A 135 -4.45 -5.99 15.28
C GLU A 135 -3.53 -7.21 15.36
N TYR A 136 -3.08 -7.72 14.22
CA TYR A 136 -2.20 -8.88 14.15
C TYR A 136 -0.88 -8.62 14.89
N LEU A 137 -0.21 -7.51 14.55
CA LEU A 137 1.08 -7.14 15.16
C LEU A 137 0.96 -6.85 16.65
N GLY A 138 -0.13 -6.19 17.08
CA GLY A 138 -0.39 -5.86 18.48
C GLY A 138 -0.70 -7.07 19.37
N LYS A 139 -0.97 -8.24 18.77
CA LYS A 139 -1.24 -9.50 19.49
C LYS A 139 -0.04 -10.47 19.53
N LEU A 140 1.06 -10.14 18.85
CA LEU A 140 2.27 -10.96 18.89
C LEU A 140 2.86 -10.96 20.30
N GLN A 141 3.29 -12.14 20.76
CA GLN A 141 3.97 -12.27 22.06
C GLN A 141 5.34 -11.59 22.05
N ASP A 142 6.05 -11.67 20.91
CA ASP A 142 7.33 -11.01 20.70
C ASP A 142 7.38 -10.39 19.31
N LEU A 143 7.04 -9.11 19.24
CA LEU A 143 7.10 -8.32 18.01
C LEU A 143 8.55 -8.15 17.51
N ASN A 144 9.52 -8.03 18.42
CA ASN A 144 10.92 -7.82 18.04
C ASN A 144 11.50 -9.06 17.37
N GLN A 145 11.30 -10.24 17.95
CA GLN A 145 11.69 -11.50 17.32
C GLN A 145 10.97 -11.71 15.97
N TRP A 146 9.71 -11.26 15.86
CA TRP A 146 8.98 -11.38 14.60
C TRP A 146 9.51 -10.43 13.51
N LEU A 147 9.90 -9.20 13.86
CA LEU A 147 10.45 -8.23 12.90
C LEU A 147 11.92 -8.50 12.56
N TYR A 148 12.69 -9.00 13.52
CA TYR A 148 14.15 -9.17 13.45
C TYR A 148 14.55 -10.62 13.82
N PRO A 149 14.19 -11.60 12.97
CA PRO A 149 14.45 -13.01 13.20
C PRO A 149 15.93 -13.40 13.07
#